data_AF-A0A965EP10-F1
#
_entry.id   AF-A0A965EP10-F1
#
_cell.length_a   1.000
_cell.length_b   1.000
_cell.length_c   1.000
_cell.angle_alpha   90.00
_cell.angle_beta   90.00
_cell.angle_gamma   90.00
#
_symmetry.space_group_name_H-M   'P 1'
#
loop_
_entity.id
_entity.type
_entity.pdbx_description
1 polymer ?
#
loop_
_entity_poly.entity_id
_entity_poly.type
_entity_poly.pdbx_seq_one_letter_code
_entity_poly.pdbx_strand_id
1 'polypeptide(L)'
;MSISFNLNGKSTATDAQPVRRLAHVLRDDLGFTGTKVGCDAGDCGACTVLLDGEQVCSCLVPVAQVAGRNVTTVEGLASEDGRLTDLQQAFHEYGAAQCGICTPGMLMAAADLFKHNETPTDDQI
;
A
#
# COMPACT_ATOMS: atom_id res chain seq x y z
N MET A 1 -5.94 -0.46 -24.03
CA MET A 1 -6.23 0.93 -23.61
C MET A 1 -5.41 1.13 -22.36
N SER A 2 -4.49 2.08 -22.39
CA SER A 2 -3.56 2.30 -21.28
C SER A 2 -4.28 2.96 -20.10
N ILE A 3 -4.00 2.50 -18.89
CA ILE A 3 -4.53 3.04 -17.64
C ILE A 3 -3.40 3.82 -16.96
N SER A 4 -3.52 5.14 -16.95
CA SER A 4 -2.52 6.05 -16.35
C SER A 4 -2.96 6.50 -14.96
N PHE A 5 -2.02 6.53 -14.01
CA PHE A 5 -2.23 6.94 -12.62
C PHE A 5 -0.91 7.39 -11.99
N ASN A 6 -0.95 7.93 -10.77
CA ASN A 6 0.26 8.25 -10.01
C ASN A 6 0.57 7.11 -9.04
N LEU A 7 1.80 6.58 -9.07
CA LEU A 7 2.28 5.53 -8.18
C LEU A 7 3.47 6.05 -7.38
N ASN A 8 3.34 6.14 -6.06
CA ASN A 8 4.39 6.63 -5.16
C ASN A 8 4.97 7.98 -5.61
N GLY A 9 4.10 8.93 -6.01
CA GLY A 9 4.51 10.26 -6.49
C GLY A 9 4.89 10.31 -7.97
N LYS A 10 5.03 9.18 -8.67
CA LYS A 10 5.50 9.12 -10.07
C LYS A 10 4.38 8.76 -11.05
N SER A 11 4.31 9.47 -12.17
CA SER A 11 3.41 9.14 -13.28
C SER A 11 3.71 7.74 -13.80
N THR A 12 2.70 6.88 -13.82
CA THR A 12 2.78 5.46 -14.18
C THR A 12 1.61 5.09 -15.09
N ALA A 13 1.84 4.14 -16.00
CA ALA A 13 0.78 3.62 -16.85
C ALA A 13 0.95 2.10 -17.03
N THR A 14 -0.16 1.41 -17.29
CA THR A 14 -0.19 -0.04 -17.54
C THR A 14 -1.19 -0.37 -18.64
N ASP A 15 -0.87 -1.40 -19.42
CA ASP A 15 -1.77 -1.99 -20.43
C ASP A 15 -2.48 -3.26 -19.92
N ALA A 16 -2.44 -3.50 -18.60
CA ALA A 16 -3.16 -4.60 -17.96
C ALA A 16 -4.66 -4.58 -18.29
N GLN A 17 -5.29 -5.76 -18.29
CA GLN A 17 -6.73 -5.83 -18.47
C GLN A 17 -7.45 -5.04 -17.37
N PRO A 18 -8.46 -4.20 -17.70
CA PRO A 18 -9.16 -3.31 -16.75
C PRO A 18 -9.63 -3.96 -15.45
N VAL A 19 -10.00 -5.24 -15.53
CA VAL A 19 -10.55 -6.03 -14.42
C VAL A 19 -9.49 -6.72 -13.56
N ARG A 20 -8.20 -6.67 -13.95
CA ARG A 20 -7.12 -7.22 -13.12
C ARG A 20 -7.06 -6.47 -11.80
N ARG A 21 -6.87 -7.22 -10.73
CA ARG A 21 -6.73 -6.70 -9.37
C ARG A 21 -5.45 -5.87 -9.27
N LEU A 22 -5.53 -4.72 -8.62
CA LEU A 22 -4.44 -3.77 -8.46
C LEU A 22 -3.23 -4.43 -7.78
N ALA A 23 -3.46 -5.28 -6.76
CA ALA A 23 -2.39 -6.02 -6.08
C ALA A 23 -1.49 -6.80 -7.07
N HIS A 24 -2.10 -7.46 -8.05
CA HIS A 24 -1.37 -8.23 -9.06
C HIS A 24 -0.67 -7.33 -10.07
N VAL A 25 -1.32 -6.24 -10.51
CA VAL A 25 -0.67 -5.30 -11.43
C VAL A 25 0.56 -4.65 -10.79
N LEU A 26 0.45 -4.20 -9.54
CA LEU A 26 1.56 -3.61 -8.79
C LEU A 26 2.76 -4.57 -8.71
N ARG A 27 2.49 -5.83 -8.36
CA ARG A 27 3.53 -6.83 -8.11
C ARG A 27 4.11 -7.41 -9.40
N ASP A 28 3.25 -7.91 -10.27
CA ASP A 28 3.61 -8.81 -11.36
C ASP A 28 3.96 -8.02 -12.63
N ASP A 29 3.33 -6.85 -12.83
CA ASP A 29 3.54 -6.03 -14.04
C ASP A 29 4.48 -4.86 -13.77
N LEU A 30 4.36 -4.21 -12.61
CA LEU A 30 5.09 -2.98 -12.27
C LEU A 30 6.28 -3.20 -11.32
N GLY A 31 6.43 -4.40 -10.75
CA GLY A 31 7.57 -4.77 -9.89
C GLY A 31 7.55 -4.22 -8.47
N PHE A 32 6.46 -3.58 -8.02
CA PHE A 32 6.27 -3.11 -6.65
C PHE A 32 5.76 -4.25 -5.76
N THR A 33 6.70 -5.11 -5.37
CA THR A 33 6.42 -6.38 -4.69
C THR A 33 6.26 -6.28 -3.17
N GLY A 34 6.37 -5.08 -2.59
CA GLY A 34 6.16 -4.80 -1.17
C GLY A 34 4.72 -5.11 -0.74
N THR A 35 3.73 -4.72 -1.55
CA THR A 35 2.34 -5.14 -1.39
C THR A 35 2.22 -6.66 -1.46
N LYS A 36 1.62 -7.33 -0.48
CA LYS A 36 1.52 -8.81 -0.45
C LYS A 36 0.10 -9.30 -0.78
N VAL A 37 0.00 -10.51 -1.32
CA VAL A 37 -1.29 -11.19 -1.53
C VAL A 37 -1.33 -12.39 -0.60
N GLY A 38 -2.20 -12.33 0.41
CA GLY A 38 -2.44 -13.41 1.38
C GLY A 38 -3.69 -14.20 1.02
N CYS A 39 -4.86 -13.66 1.37
CA CYS A 39 -6.16 -14.29 1.11
C CYS A 39 -6.75 -14.02 -0.28
N ASP A 40 -6.36 -12.92 -0.94
CA ASP A 40 -6.97 -12.40 -2.19
C ASP A 40 -8.51 -12.18 -2.11
N ALA A 41 -9.04 -12.02 -0.89
CA ALA A 41 -10.47 -11.90 -0.61
C ALA A 41 -10.85 -10.64 0.18
N GLY A 42 -9.87 -9.82 0.58
CA GLY A 42 -10.09 -8.61 1.38
C GLY A 42 -10.06 -8.80 2.91
N ASP A 43 -9.90 -10.04 3.39
CA ASP A 43 -10.02 -10.33 4.82
C ASP A 43 -8.72 -10.05 5.61
N CYS A 44 -7.55 -10.32 5.01
CA CYS A 44 -6.29 -10.37 5.77
C CYS A 44 -5.52 -9.03 5.86
N GLY A 45 -5.88 -8.02 5.06
CA GLY A 45 -5.15 -6.73 5.02
C GLY A 45 -3.71 -6.76 4.47
N ALA A 46 -3.13 -7.91 4.12
CA ALA A 46 -1.75 -7.98 3.62
C ALA A 46 -1.49 -7.18 2.32
N CYS A 47 -2.57 -6.91 1.56
CA CYS A 47 -2.55 -6.16 0.31
C CYS A 47 -2.90 -4.67 0.48
N THR A 48 -2.94 -4.16 1.71
CA THR A 48 -3.31 -2.76 1.94
C THR A 48 -2.35 -1.81 1.23
N VAL A 49 -2.92 -0.86 0.51
CA VAL A 49 -2.26 0.31 -0.11
C VAL A 49 -3.12 1.53 0.18
N LEU A 50 -2.58 2.74 -0.04
CA LEU A 50 -3.40 3.95 0.00
C LEU A 50 -3.85 4.31 -1.40
N LEU A 51 -5.14 4.59 -1.55
CA LEU A 51 -5.74 5.11 -2.77
C LEU A 51 -6.32 6.49 -2.48
N ASP A 52 -5.73 7.52 -3.07
CA ASP A 52 -5.93 8.93 -2.71
C ASP A 52 -5.71 9.21 -1.22
N GLY A 53 -4.85 8.40 -0.60
CA GLY A 53 -4.47 8.57 0.79
C GLY A 53 -5.45 7.97 1.80
N GLU A 54 -6.39 7.11 1.38
CA GLU A 54 -7.21 6.25 2.23
C GLU A 54 -6.83 4.78 2.02
N GLN A 55 -6.80 3.98 3.08
CA GLN A 55 -6.45 2.57 2.97
C GLN A 55 -7.50 1.75 2.20
N VAL A 56 -7.04 0.88 1.30
CA VAL A 56 -7.90 -0.07 0.58
C VAL A 56 -7.22 -1.43 0.44
N CYS A 57 -8.02 -2.49 0.38
CA CYS A 57 -7.54 -3.81 -0.03
C CYS A 57 -7.31 -3.85 -1.54
N SER A 58 -6.06 -3.66 -2.00
CA SER A 58 -5.73 -3.63 -3.44
C SER A 58 -6.08 -4.92 -4.18
N CYS A 59 -6.27 -6.04 -3.48
CA CYS A 59 -6.77 -7.28 -4.08
C CYS A 59 -8.23 -7.16 -4.55
N LEU A 60 -9.03 -6.25 -3.99
CA LEU A 60 -10.44 -6.04 -4.37
C LEU A 60 -10.64 -4.86 -5.34
N VAL A 61 -9.56 -4.14 -5.69
CA VAL A 61 -9.63 -2.96 -6.57
C VAL A 61 -9.26 -3.37 -7.99
N PRO A 62 -10.17 -3.29 -8.98
CA PRO A 62 -9.81 -3.39 -10.38
C PRO A 62 -8.90 -2.23 -10.80
N VAL A 63 -7.85 -2.50 -11.58
CA VAL A 63 -6.88 -1.48 -11.99
C VAL A 63 -7.51 -0.34 -12.77
N ALA A 64 -8.61 -0.57 -13.49
CA ALA A 64 -9.31 0.54 -14.16
C ALA A 64 -9.87 1.59 -13.20
N GLN A 65 -10.13 1.25 -11.93
CA GLN A 65 -10.60 2.20 -10.93
C GLN A 65 -9.52 3.16 -10.42
N VAL A 66 -8.24 2.90 -10.72
CA VAL A 66 -7.14 3.80 -10.31
C VAL A 66 -6.78 4.84 -11.36
N ALA A 67 -7.45 4.84 -12.52
CA ALA A 67 -7.18 5.80 -13.59
C ALA A 67 -7.25 7.26 -13.09
N GLY A 68 -6.15 8.00 -13.24
CA GLY A 68 -6.00 9.38 -12.80
C GLY A 68 -5.87 9.59 -11.29
N ARG A 69 -5.79 8.53 -10.49
CA ARG A 69 -5.74 8.58 -9.02
C ARG A 69 -4.32 8.40 -8.49
N ASN A 70 -4.14 8.63 -7.19
CA ASN A 70 -2.87 8.41 -6.51
C ASN A 70 -2.88 7.07 -5.77
N VAL A 71 -1.88 6.23 -6.03
CA VAL A 71 -1.65 4.97 -5.34
C VAL A 71 -0.33 5.07 -4.59
N THR A 72 -0.36 4.83 -3.28
CA THR A 72 0.84 4.73 -2.44
C THR A 72 0.96 3.32 -1.89
N THR A 73 2.10 2.70 -2.15
CA THR A 73 2.50 1.38 -1.64
C THR A 73 3.48 1.53 -0.49
N VAL A 74 3.86 0.43 0.17
CA VAL A 74 4.84 0.47 1.27
C VAL A 74 6.20 1.03 0.82
N GLU A 75 6.59 0.80 -0.44
CA GLU A 75 7.79 1.36 -1.04
C GLU A 75 7.75 2.89 -1.14
N GLY A 76 6.55 3.48 -1.16
CA GLY A 76 6.33 4.92 -1.18
C GLY A 76 6.32 5.57 0.21
N LEU A 77 6.46 4.81 1.31
CA LEU A 77 6.55 5.38 2.65
C LEU A 77 7.94 5.96 2.95
N ALA A 78 9.01 5.30 2.48
CA ALA A 78 10.36 5.76 2.74
C ALA A 78 10.63 7.13 2.08
N SER A 79 11.49 7.93 2.70
CA SER A 79 11.95 9.20 2.12
C SER A 79 12.72 8.95 0.81
N GLU A 80 12.80 9.97 -0.07
CA GLU A 80 13.53 9.85 -1.34
C GLU A 80 15.01 9.47 -1.17
N ASP A 81 15.62 9.82 -0.03
CA ASP A 81 16.98 9.47 0.36
C ASP A 81 17.12 8.06 0.97
N GLY A 82 16.03 7.29 1.03
CA GLY A 82 15.97 5.94 1.56
C GLY A 82 15.82 5.85 3.09
N ARG A 83 15.68 6.98 3.80
CA ARG A 83 15.44 6.95 5.24
C ARG A 83 14.04 6.41 5.57
N LEU A 84 14.00 5.53 6.56
CA LEU A 84 12.76 5.03 7.14
C LEU A 84 11.99 6.17 7.82
N THR A 85 10.67 6.15 7.71
CA THR A 85 9.80 7.03 8.50
C THR A 85 9.85 6.65 9.97
N ASP A 86 9.43 7.57 10.85
CA ASP A 86 9.34 7.29 12.30
C ASP A 86 8.47 6.05 12.58
N LEU A 87 7.39 5.86 11.82
CA LEU A 87 6.55 4.67 11.88
C LEU A 87 7.32 3.37 11.53
N GLN A 88 8.08 3.39 10.42
CA GLN A 88 8.88 2.24 10.02
C GLN A 88 10.01 1.95 11.01
N GLN A 89 10.64 2.99 11.57
CA GLN A 89 11.67 2.85 12.60
C GLN A 89 11.08 2.23 13.87
N ALA A 90 9.91 2.71 14.33
CA ALA A 90 9.24 2.14 15.50
C ALA A 90 8.91 0.64 15.29
N PHE A 91 8.38 0.25 14.12
CA PHE A 91 8.14 -1.16 13.82
C PHE A 91 9.42 -2.02 13.92
N HIS A 92 10.56 -1.47 13.50
CA HIS A 92 11.85 -2.13 13.59
C HIS A 92 12.36 -2.23 15.04
N GLU A 93 12.37 -1.11 15.77
CA GLU A 93 12.91 -1.02 17.13
C GLU A 93 12.13 -1.88 18.13
N TYR A 94 10.81 -1.91 18.02
CA TYR A 94 9.95 -2.68 18.92
C TYR A 94 9.70 -4.12 18.47
N GLY A 95 10.36 -4.58 17.40
CA GLY A 95 10.23 -5.97 16.93
C GLY A 95 8.82 -6.31 16.46
N ALA A 96 8.09 -5.36 15.87
CA ALA A 96 6.72 -5.53 15.39
C ALA A 96 6.61 -6.41 14.14
N ALA A 97 7.71 -7.00 13.68
CA ALA A 97 7.78 -7.93 12.56
C ALA A 97 8.54 -9.20 12.95
N GLN A 98 7.97 -10.36 12.60
CA GLN A 98 8.64 -11.66 12.70
C GLN A 98 8.94 -12.21 11.30
N CYS A 99 7.99 -12.94 10.69
CA CYS A 99 8.13 -13.41 9.31
C CYS A 99 8.05 -12.27 8.27
N GLY A 100 7.52 -11.11 8.66
CA GLY A 100 7.47 -9.90 7.85
C GLY A 100 6.38 -9.85 6.78
N ILE A 101 5.59 -10.91 6.57
CA ILE A 101 4.65 -10.96 5.44
C ILE A 101 3.48 -9.97 5.59
N CYS A 102 3.01 -9.72 6.81
CA CYS A 102 1.92 -8.78 7.07
C CYS A 102 2.40 -7.34 7.27
N THR A 103 3.70 -7.13 7.53
CA THR A 103 4.27 -5.84 7.90
C THR A 103 3.98 -4.73 6.88
N PRO A 104 4.04 -4.96 5.55
CA PRO A 104 3.62 -3.94 4.59
C PRO A 104 2.19 -3.45 4.79
N GLY A 105 1.23 -4.36 4.93
CA GLY A 105 -0.18 -4.00 5.13
C GLY A 105 -0.42 -3.26 6.43
N MET A 106 0.24 -3.70 7.51
CA MET A 106 0.18 -3.03 8.82
C MET A 106 0.74 -1.61 8.78
N LEU A 107 1.88 -1.40 8.11
CA LEU A 107 2.48 -0.07 7.93
C LEU A 107 1.56 0.86 7.15
N MET A 108 0.92 0.39 6.07
CA MET A 108 -0.01 1.21 5.31
C MET A 108 -1.25 1.57 6.13
N ALA A 109 -1.78 0.64 6.93
CA ALA A 109 -2.93 0.90 7.78
C ALA A 109 -2.62 1.89 8.90
N ALA A 110 -1.48 1.73 9.56
CA ALA A 110 -1.02 2.68 10.59
C ALA A 110 -0.73 4.07 9.98
N ALA A 111 -0.15 4.12 8.77
CA ALA A 111 0.07 5.40 8.07
C ALA A 111 -1.26 6.13 7.79
N ASP A 112 -2.32 5.41 7.43
CA ASP A 112 -3.65 5.98 7.25
C ASP A 112 -4.22 6.51 8.57
N LEU A 113 -4.13 5.72 9.66
CA LEU A 113 -4.56 6.13 11.00
C LEU A 113 -3.86 7.43 11.43
N PHE A 114 -2.52 7.48 11.37
CA PHE A 114 -1.75 8.64 11.81
C PHE A 114 -1.98 9.88 10.94
N LYS A 115 -2.33 9.71 9.67
CA LYS A 115 -2.73 10.82 8.80
C LYS A 115 -4.05 11.47 9.25
N HIS A 116 -4.97 10.67 9.80
CA HIS A 116 -6.28 11.13 10.25
C HIS A 116 -6.32 11.50 11.73
N ASN A 117 -5.44 10.92 12.54
CA ASN A 117 -5.33 11.17 13.97
C ASN A 117 -3.87 10.96 14.43
N GLU A 118 -3.15 12.05 14.67
CA GLU A 118 -1.74 12.01 15.08
C GLU A 118 -1.52 11.42 16.48
N THR A 119 -2.56 11.38 17.33
CA THR A 119 -2.49 10.88 18.70
C THR A 119 -3.66 9.93 18.98
N PRO A 120 -3.73 8.75 18.32
CA PRO A 120 -4.80 7.80 18.56
C PRO A 120 -4.70 7.21 19.96
N THR A 121 -5.85 6.94 20.56
CA THR A 121 -5.93 6.14 21.78
C THR A 121 -5.72 4.66 21.46
N ASP A 122 -5.39 3.84 22.46
CA ASP A 122 -5.26 2.39 22.28
C ASP A 122 -6.52 1.76 21.65
N ASP A 123 -7.72 2.23 22.02
CA ASP A 123 -8.98 1.74 21.44
C ASP A 123 -9.17 2.08 19.94
N GLN A 124 -8.37 3.02 19.40
CA GLN A 124 -8.41 3.46 18.00
C GLN A 124 -7.32 2.79 17.14
N ILE A 125 -6.34 2.13 17.77
CA ILE A 125 -5.26 1.38 17.13
C ILE A 125 -5.72 -0.03 16.84
#